data_AF-A0A6A2WVK2-F1
#
_entry.id   AF-A0A6A2WVK2-F1
#
_cell.length_a   1.000
_cell.length_b   1.000
_cell.length_c   1.000
_cell.angle_alpha   90.00
_cell.angle_beta   90.00
_cell.angle_gamma   90.00
#
_symmetry.space_group_name_H-M   'P 1'
#
loop_
_entity.id
_entity.type
_entity.pdbx_description
1 polymer ?
#
loop_
_entity_poly.entity_id
_entity_poly.type
_entity_poly.pdbx_seq_one_letter_code
_entity_poly.pdbx_strand_id
1 'polypeptide(L)'
;MLESGNWRGWGVVMEVQFSEERNHPSHLVVMVNGLIGSAQNWRFAAKQFLKKYPEDVIVHCSERNSLMLTFDGVDVQGDRLAEEVKSVISRHPSVQKISFVGHSLGGLVARYAIARLFEQDPSEENSQTTGDCTNDHLGDSLPEGKLKGNIAGLEPMNFITLASPHLGSRWHRQVPLFHGSHVLEKVAARTSWFLGRTGKHLFLTDGKDGKPPILLRMASDCEDLKFMSALQSFRRRVVYANASFDRILLSCIYIS
;
A
#
# COMPACT_ATOMS: atom_id res chain seq x y z
N MET A 1 -10.17 -9.50 33.37
CA MET A 1 -10.95 -10.65 32.86
C MET A 1 -11.43 -10.27 31.47
N LEU A 2 -11.06 -11.02 30.43
CA LEU A 2 -11.54 -10.79 29.07
C LEU A 2 -12.82 -11.61 28.90
N GLU A 3 -13.98 -10.96 28.84
CA GLU A 3 -15.24 -11.63 28.52
C GLU A 3 -15.35 -11.93 27.03
N SER A 4 -15.92 -13.09 26.74
CA SER A 4 -16.14 -13.64 25.41
C SER A 4 -17.19 -12.84 24.64
N GLY A 5 -16.75 -11.94 23.76
CA GLY A 5 -17.63 -11.29 22.78
C GLY A 5 -18.18 -12.30 21.77
N ASN A 6 -19.44 -12.13 21.39
CA ASN A 6 -20.21 -12.98 20.48
C ASN A 6 -19.77 -12.76 19.01
N TRP A 7 -19.41 -13.83 18.30
CA TRP A 7 -18.74 -13.81 16.98
C TRP A 7 -19.66 -14.15 15.81
N ARG A 8 -20.84 -13.52 15.71
CA ARG A 8 -21.70 -13.65 14.52
C ARG A 8 -22.36 -12.33 14.16
N GLY A 9 -21.94 -11.75 13.05
CA GLY A 9 -22.52 -10.54 12.47
C GLY A 9 -21.51 -9.85 11.57
N TRP A 10 -21.93 -9.47 10.37
CA TRP A 10 -21.07 -8.99 9.29
C TRP A 10 -20.42 -7.63 9.62
N GLY A 11 -19.13 -7.49 9.31
CA GLY A 11 -18.32 -6.26 9.47
C GLY A 11 -17.65 -6.16 10.84
N VAL A 12 -16.37 -6.56 10.95
CA VAL A 12 -15.66 -6.49 12.25
C VAL A 12 -14.63 -5.38 12.20
N VAL A 13 -15.10 -4.16 12.50
CA VAL A 13 -14.22 -3.21 13.18
C VAL A 13 -13.96 -3.79 14.57
N MET A 14 -12.71 -4.15 14.88
CA MET A 14 -12.34 -4.56 16.24
C MET A 14 -12.20 -3.31 17.09
N GLU A 15 -13.33 -2.75 17.53
CA GLU A 15 -13.37 -1.76 18.60
C GLU A 15 -13.37 -2.48 19.95
N VAL A 16 -12.38 -2.17 20.78
CA VAL A 16 -12.39 -2.56 22.21
C VAL A 16 -13.30 -1.54 22.92
N GLN A 17 -14.26 -2.00 23.74
CA GLN A 17 -15.06 -1.11 24.57
C GLN A 17 -14.18 -0.54 25.71
N PHE A 18 -14.04 0.78 25.77
CA PHE A 18 -13.29 1.50 26.80
C PHE A 18 -14.21 2.18 27.82
N SER A 19 -13.77 2.25 29.08
CA SER A 19 -14.39 2.98 30.19
C SER A 19 -14.45 4.50 29.93
N GLU A 20 -15.41 5.19 30.56
CA GLU A 20 -15.87 6.56 30.25
C GLU A 20 -14.86 7.71 30.40
N GLU A 21 -13.59 7.48 30.72
CA GLU A 21 -12.53 8.49 30.66
C GLU A 21 -11.71 8.31 29.37
N ARG A 22 -12.25 8.80 28.24
CA ARG A 22 -11.72 8.51 26.90
C ARG A 22 -10.45 9.30 26.57
N ASN A 23 -9.32 8.61 26.46
CA ASN A 23 -8.33 8.99 25.45
C ASN A 23 -8.93 8.73 24.07
N HIS A 24 -8.87 9.72 23.18
CA HIS A 24 -9.34 9.56 21.81
C HIS A 24 -8.18 9.11 20.92
N PRO A 25 -8.20 7.88 20.37
CA PRO A 25 -7.11 7.41 19.51
C PRO A 25 -6.91 8.37 18.34
N SER A 26 -5.67 8.78 18.12
CA SER A 26 -5.30 9.78 17.13
C SER A 26 -4.69 9.18 15.86
N HIS A 27 -4.42 7.87 15.85
CA HIS A 27 -3.70 7.20 14.76
C HIS A 27 -4.47 6.01 14.20
N LEU A 28 -4.85 6.08 12.92
CA LEU A 28 -5.37 4.96 12.16
C LEU A 28 -4.25 4.11 11.54
N VAL A 29 -4.26 2.80 11.75
CA VAL A 29 -3.40 1.82 11.09
C VAL A 29 -4.25 0.95 10.16
N VAL A 30 -4.06 1.10 8.86
CA VAL A 30 -4.77 0.34 7.82
C VAL A 30 -3.94 -0.87 7.42
N MET A 31 -4.49 -2.07 7.60
CA MET A 31 -3.85 -3.34 7.24
C MET A 31 -4.49 -3.93 5.97
N VAL A 32 -3.68 -4.24 4.96
CA VAL A 32 -4.15 -4.60 3.60
C VAL A 32 -3.65 -5.99 3.21
N ASN A 33 -4.57 -6.92 2.95
CA ASN A 33 -4.25 -8.32 2.65
C ASN A 33 -3.70 -8.53 1.24
N GLY A 34 -3.05 -9.68 1.06
CA GLY A 34 -2.57 -10.16 -0.24
C GLY A 34 -3.63 -10.90 -1.05
N LEU A 35 -3.19 -11.49 -2.16
CA LEU A 35 -3.97 -12.32 -3.07
C LEU A 35 -4.67 -13.48 -2.34
N ILE A 36 -5.96 -13.71 -2.62
CA ILE A 36 -6.82 -14.71 -1.95
C ILE A 36 -6.96 -14.50 -0.43
N GLY A 37 -6.42 -13.40 0.10
CA GLY A 37 -6.47 -13.06 1.52
C GLY A 37 -7.82 -12.49 1.98
N SER A 38 -7.89 -12.20 3.28
CA SER A 38 -8.99 -11.50 3.94
C SER A 38 -8.49 -10.76 5.18
N ALA A 39 -9.34 -9.92 5.76
CA ALA A 39 -9.08 -9.24 7.04
C ALA A 39 -8.65 -10.20 8.17
N GLN A 40 -9.08 -11.46 8.12
CA GLN A 40 -8.71 -12.47 9.13
C GLN A 40 -7.20 -12.76 9.16
N ASN A 41 -6.49 -12.58 8.04
CA ASN A 41 -5.03 -12.74 8.01
C ASN A 41 -4.32 -11.77 8.94
N TRP A 42 -4.92 -10.60 9.19
CA TRP A 42 -4.39 -9.56 10.06
C TRP A 42 -4.84 -9.68 11.52
N ARG A 43 -5.75 -10.61 11.84
CA ARG A 43 -6.35 -10.75 13.18
C ARG A 43 -5.31 -10.83 14.30
N PHE A 44 -4.24 -11.60 14.10
CA PHE A 44 -3.18 -11.71 15.11
C PHE A 44 -2.43 -10.39 15.27
N ALA A 45 -1.98 -9.80 14.16
CA ALA A 45 -1.24 -8.53 14.17
C ALA A 45 -2.07 -7.40 14.79
N ALA A 46 -3.33 -7.26 14.39
CA ALA A 46 -4.25 -6.27 14.93
C ALA A 46 -4.42 -6.41 16.45
N LYS A 47 -4.60 -7.64 16.94
CA LYS A 47 -4.66 -7.91 18.39
C LYS A 47 -3.39 -7.51 19.12
N GLN A 48 -2.21 -7.76 18.55
CA GLN A 48 -0.95 -7.35 19.17
C GLN A 48 -0.76 -5.83 19.18
N PHE A 49 -1.19 -5.14 18.12
CA PHE A 49 -1.16 -3.67 18.05
C PHE A 49 -2.06 -3.05 19.12
N LEU A 50 -3.32 -3.49 19.20
CA LEU A 50 -4.28 -2.99 20.20
C LEU A 50 -3.85 -3.32 21.62
N LYS A 51 -3.21 -4.48 21.86
CA LYS A 51 -2.66 -4.81 23.18
C LYS A 51 -1.51 -3.88 23.57
N LYS A 52 -0.68 -3.48 22.61
CA LYS A 52 0.51 -2.65 22.87
C LYS A 52 0.18 -1.16 22.95
N TYR A 53 -0.80 -0.69 22.19
CA TYR A 53 -1.19 0.72 22.08
C TYR A 53 -2.71 0.90 22.22
N PRO A 54 -3.32 0.49 23.34
CA PRO A 54 -4.78 0.42 23.47
C PRO A 54 -5.48 1.78 23.29
N GLU A 55 -4.86 2.86 23.75
CA GLU A 55 -5.47 4.20 23.75
C GLU A 55 -5.04 5.08 22.56
N ASP A 56 -3.99 4.69 21.83
CA ASP A 56 -3.35 5.55 20.83
C ASP A 56 -3.79 5.24 19.39
N VAL A 57 -4.15 3.98 19.11
CA VAL A 57 -4.35 3.49 17.74
C VAL A 57 -5.70 2.85 17.49
N ILE A 58 -6.26 3.13 16.32
CA ILE A 58 -7.35 2.36 15.71
C ILE A 58 -6.72 1.47 14.64
N VAL A 59 -6.99 0.18 14.68
CA VAL A 59 -6.52 -0.76 13.65
C VAL A 59 -7.70 -1.15 12.75
N HIS A 60 -7.56 -0.88 11.46
CA HIS A 60 -8.53 -1.26 10.44
C HIS A 60 -7.95 -2.33 9.51
N CYS A 61 -8.51 -3.53 9.52
CA CYS A 61 -8.17 -4.58 8.57
C CYS A 61 -9.10 -4.47 7.36
N SER A 62 -8.57 -4.18 6.17
CA SER A 62 -9.40 -4.00 4.97
C SER A 62 -10.21 -5.26 4.64
N GLU A 63 -11.51 -5.08 4.38
CA GLU A 63 -12.45 -6.16 4.08
C GLU A 63 -12.89 -6.18 2.61
N ARG A 64 -12.79 -5.03 1.91
CA ARG A 64 -13.36 -4.84 0.57
C ARG A 64 -12.66 -5.62 -0.54
N ASN A 65 -11.41 -6.03 -0.33
CA ASN A 65 -10.61 -6.77 -1.31
C ASN A 65 -10.29 -8.19 -0.80
N SER A 66 -11.33 -9.01 -0.63
CA SER A 66 -11.19 -10.38 -0.12
C SER A 66 -11.49 -11.44 -1.18
N LEU A 67 -10.85 -12.62 -1.04
CA LEU A 67 -11.11 -13.79 -1.89
C LEU A 67 -10.98 -13.47 -3.39
N MET A 68 -12.00 -13.79 -4.19
CA MET A 68 -12.02 -13.60 -5.65
C MET A 68 -11.91 -12.12 -6.06
N LEU A 69 -12.33 -11.18 -5.21
CA LEU A 69 -12.19 -9.75 -5.48
C LEU A 69 -10.72 -9.31 -5.58
N THR A 70 -9.79 -10.15 -5.08
CA THR A 70 -8.36 -9.90 -5.22
C THR A 70 -7.84 -10.05 -6.66
N PHE A 71 -8.65 -10.57 -7.57
CA PHE A 71 -8.31 -10.76 -8.98
C PHE A 71 -8.72 -9.61 -9.91
N ASP A 72 -9.37 -8.57 -9.37
CA ASP A 72 -9.98 -7.48 -10.16
C ASP A 72 -8.97 -6.45 -10.71
N GLY A 73 -7.70 -6.54 -10.32
CA GLY A 73 -6.66 -5.58 -10.67
C GLY A 73 -6.29 -4.64 -9.53
N VAL A 74 -5.03 -4.21 -9.51
CA VAL A 74 -4.48 -3.31 -8.48
C VAL A 74 -5.19 -1.95 -8.45
N ASP A 75 -5.60 -1.43 -9.60
CA ASP A 75 -6.36 -0.18 -9.71
C ASP A 75 -7.74 -0.28 -9.06
N VAL A 76 -8.54 -1.27 -9.46
CA VAL A 76 -9.89 -1.47 -8.92
C VAL A 76 -9.85 -1.74 -7.41
N GLN A 77 -8.90 -2.57 -6.96
CA GLN A 77 -8.72 -2.82 -5.54
C GLN A 77 -8.27 -1.55 -4.80
N GLY A 78 -7.39 -0.75 -5.40
CA GLY A 78 -6.91 0.50 -4.82
C GLY A 78 -8.02 1.54 -4.68
N ASP A 79 -8.91 1.64 -5.67
CA ASP A 79 -10.11 2.49 -5.61
C ASP A 79 -11.04 2.07 -4.47
N ARG A 80 -11.32 0.77 -4.36
CA ARG A 80 -12.14 0.22 -3.26
C ARG A 80 -11.51 0.49 -1.89
N LEU A 81 -10.20 0.33 -1.78
CA LEU A 81 -9.48 0.59 -0.53
C LEU A 81 -9.52 2.09 -0.19
N ALA A 82 -9.36 2.98 -1.16
CA ALA A 82 -9.45 4.42 -0.93
C ALA A 82 -10.82 4.82 -0.37
N GLU A 83 -11.90 4.32 -0.98
CA GLU A 83 -13.26 4.59 -0.50
C GLU A 83 -13.53 3.94 0.88
N GLU A 84 -12.98 2.75 1.13
CA GLU A 84 -13.03 2.12 2.45
C GLU A 84 -12.33 2.97 3.52
N VAL A 85 -11.14 3.48 3.23
CA VAL A 85 -10.37 4.33 4.14
C VAL A 85 -11.12 5.62 4.45
N LYS A 86 -11.68 6.31 3.45
CA LYS A 86 -12.52 7.50 3.67
C LYS A 86 -13.70 7.21 4.62
N SER A 87 -14.37 6.07 4.42
CA SER A 87 -15.48 5.64 5.28
C SER A 87 -15.04 5.29 6.72
N VAL A 88 -13.81 4.81 6.91
CA VAL A 88 -13.24 4.59 8.25
C VAL A 88 -12.92 5.92 8.92
N ILE A 89 -12.29 6.85 8.20
CA ILE A 89 -11.93 8.19 8.71
C ILE A 89 -13.18 8.96 9.13
N SER A 90 -14.24 8.95 8.33
CA SER A 90 -15.48 9.66 8.65
C SER A 90 -16.17 9.16 9.93
N ARG A 91 -15.91 7.90 10.33
CA ARG A 91 -16.42 7.31 11.58
C ARG A 91 -15.53 7.60 12.80
N HIS A 92 -14.31 8.08 12.59
CA HIS A 92 -13.33 8.32 13.65
C HIS A 92 -12.75 9.74 13.55
N PRO A 93 -13.54 10.78 13.90
CA PRO A 93 -13.13 12.19 13.74
C PRO A 93 -11.94 12.61 14.60
N SER A 94 -11.54 11.79 15.59
CA SER A 94 -10.35 12.05 16.41
C SER A 94 -9.03 11.70 15.73
N VAL A 95 -9.06 10.94 14.64
CA VAL A 95 -7.86 10.50 13.94
C VAL A 95 -7.22 11.68 13.25
N GLN A 96 -5.92 11.87 13.48
CA GLN A 96 -5.09 12.89 12.85
C GLN A 96 -3.95 12.29 12.02
N LYS A 97 -3.62 11.02 12.26
CA LYS A 97 -2.48 10.32 11.66
C LYS A 97 -2.94 9.03 10.98
N ILE A 98 -2.25 8.66 9.91
CA ILE A 98 -2.52 7.41 9.20
C ILE A 98 -1.23 6.62 8.92
N SER A 99 -1.30 5.30 9.06
CA SER A 99 -0.27 4.36 8.59
C SER A 99 -0.91 3.26 7.75
N PHE A 100 -0.14 2.71 6.82
CA PHE A 100 -0.51 1.55 6.03
C PHE A 100 0.46 0.40 6.28
N VAL A 101 -0.07 -0.82 6.36
CA VAL A 101 0.68 -2.06 6.40
C VAL A 101 0.12 -2.99 5.32
N GLY A 102 0.87 -3.20 4.24
CA GLY A 102 0.47 -4.07 3.13
C GLY A 102 1.25 -5.37 3.12
N HIS A 103 0.58 -6.51 2.91
CA HIS A 103 1.22 -7.81 2.71
C HIS A 103 1.06 -8.28 1.26
N SER A 104 2.17 -8.65 0.61
CA SER A 104 2.19 -9.15 -0.77
C SER A 104 1.46 -8.17 -1.71
N LEU A 105 0.46 -8.63 -2.46
CA LEU A 105 -0.42 -7.79 -3.30
C LEU A 105 -0.97 -6.57 -2.54
N GLY A 106 -1.24 -6.69 -1.24
CA GLY A 106 -1.79 -5.60 -0.43
C GLY A 106 -0.90 -4.36 -0.38
N GLY A 107 0.42 -4.51 -0.53
CA GLY A 107 1.32 -3.36 -0.63
C GLY A 107 1.17 -2.58 -1.95
N LEU A 108 0.86 -3.29 -3.05
CA LEU A 108 0.55 -2.65 -4.34
C LEU A 108 -0.79 -1.93 -4.28
N VAL A 109 -1.81 -2.60 -3.72
CA VAL A 109 -3.14 -2.02 -3.52
C VAL A 109 -3.07 -0.78 -2.62
N ALA A 110 -2.33 -0.85 -1.51
CA ALA A 110 -2.08 0.29 -0.63
C ALA A 110 -1.37 1.43 -1.36
N ARG A 111 -0.34 1.13 -2.15
CA ARG A 111 0.40 2.14 -2.93
C ARG A 111 -0.50 2.85 -3.94
N TYR A 112 -1.44 2.13 -4.55
CA TYR A 112 -2.42 2.75 -5.43
C TYR A 112 -3.42 3.62 -4.65
N ALA A 113 -3.94 3.10 -3.54
CA ALA A 113 -4.90 3.82 -2.71
C ALA A 113 -4.34 5.10 -2.12
N ILE A 114 -3.09 5.14 -1.66
CA ILE A 114 -2.50 6.38 -1.11
C ILE A 114 -2.42 7.48 -2.19
N ALA A 115 -2.19 7.14 -3.45
CA ALA A 115 -2.18 8.11 -4.54
C ALA A 115 -3.60 8.66 -4.82
N ARG A 116 -4.64 7.83 -4.65
CA ARG A 116 -6.05 8.25 -4.74
C ARG A 116 -6.48 9.15 -3.59
N LEU A 117 -5.81 9.03 -2.45
CA LEU A 117 -6.11 9.77 -1.21
C LEU A 117 -5.19 10.98 -1.03
N PHE A 118 -4.20 11.18 -1.91
CA PHE A 118 -3.18 12.20 -1.73
C PHE A 118 -3.72 13.59 -2.04
N GLU A 119 -3.49 14.51 -1.11
CA GLU A 119 -3.84 15.92 -1.21
C GLU A 119 -2.55 16.72 -1.00
N GLN A 120 -2.13 17.45 -2.05
CA GLN A 120 -0.94 18.29 -2.00
C GLN A 120 -1.24 19.61 -1.28
N ASP A 121 -0.33 20.08 -0.43
CA ASP A 121 -0.50 21.40 0.18
C ASP A 121 -0.41 22.49 -0.91
N PRO A 122 -1.39 23.43 -1.01
CA PRO A 122 -1.41 24.47 -2.03
C PRO A 122 -0.23 25.44 -1.97
N SER A 123 0.55 25.43 -0.87
CA SER A 123 1.66 26.35 -0.66
C SER A 123 2.89 26.06 -1.53
N GLU A 124 2.98 24.87 -2.14
CA GLU A 124 4.16 24.43 -2.93
C GLU A 124 4.01 24.63 -4.45
N GLU A 125 2.84 25.03 -4.96
CA GLU A 125 2.65 25.29 -6.40
C GLU A 125 3.37 26.56 -6.89
N ASN A 126 3.74 27.47 -5.99
CA ASN A 126 4.35 28.76 -6.35
C ASN A 126 5.88 28.75 -6.54
N SER A 127 6.55 27.60 -6.41
CA SER A 127 8.02 27.52 -6.48
C SER A 127 8.57 27.13 -7.85
N GLN A 128 7.72 26.81 -8.84
CA GLN A 128 8.15 26.35 -10.16
C GLN A 128 7.65 27.26 -11.28
N THR A 129 8.02 28.54 -11.23
CA THR A 129 8.11 29.35 -12.45
C THR A 129 9.11 30.49 -12.22
N THR A 130 10.10 30.56 -13.11
CA THR A 130 11.06 31.67 -13.37
C THR A 130 12.49 31.52 -12.78
N GLY A 131 13.50 31.44 -13.68
CA GLY A 131 14.94 31.62 -13.42
C GLY A 131 15.80 30.44 -13.89
N ASP A 132 16.10 30.30 -15.18
CA ASP A 132 17.28 30.85 -15.91
C ASP A 132 18.62 30.17 -15.58
N CYS A 133 19.40 29.88 -16.62
CA CYS A 133 20.59 29.03 -16.62
C CYS A 133 21.81 29.70 -15.96
N THR A 134 22.60 28.96 -15.18
CA THR A 134 24.08 28.95 -15.24
C THR A 134 24.69 27.89 -14.30
N ASN A 135 25.82 27.33 -14.72
CA ASN A 135 26.56 26.22 -14.13
C ASN A 135 27.43 26.62 -12.92
N ASP A 136 27.82 25.54 -12.20
CA ASP A 136 29.01 25.36 -11.37
C ASP A 136 29.08 26.09 -10.03
N HIS A 137 28.80 25.36 -8.94
CA HIS A 137 29.73 25.13 -7.83
C HIS A 137 29.26 23.96 -6.95
N LEU A 138 30.11 22.95 -6.79
CA LEU A 138 29.91 21.78 -5.94
C LEU A 138 30.13 22.18 -4.47
N GLY A 139 29.03 22.47 -3.77
CA GLY A 139 29.00 22.75 -2.34
C GLY A 139 27.57 22.87 -1.84
N ASP A 140 27.35 22.31 -0.66
CA ASP A 140 26.20 22.49 0.24
C ASP A 140 24.83 21.84 -0.08
N SER A 141 24.47 20.94 0.84
CA SER A 141 23.14 20.70 1.40
C SER A 141 21.95 21.08 0.50
N LEU A 142 21.48 20.09 -0.26
CA LEU A 142 20.11 20.10 -0.79
C LEU A 142 19.16 20.29 0.40
N PRO A 143 18.26 21.29 0.37
CA PRO A 143 17.20 21.36 1.35
C PRO A 143 16.33 20.13 1.11
N GLU A 144 16.28 19.22 2.09
CA GLU A 144 15.28 18.15 2.16
C GLU A 144 13.91 18.82 2.35
N GLY A 145 13.41 19.43 1.27
CA GLY A 145 12.05 19.92 1.13
C GLY A 145 11.14 18.71 1.13
N LYS A 146 10.81 18.21 2.32
CA LYS A 146 9.88 17.11 2.49
C LYS A 146 8.55 17.55 1.88
N LEU A 147 8.21 16.97 0.73
CA LEU A 147 6.91 17.16 0.09
C LEU A 147 5.80 17.03 1.13
N LYS A 148 5.14 18.16 1.39
CA LYS A 148 4.13 18.30 2.41
C LYS A 148 2.79 18.01 1.75
N GLY A 149 2.22 16.86 2.09
CA GLY A 149 0.94 16.45 1.58
C GLY A 149 0.29 15.45 2.53
N ASN A 150 -1.03 15.46 2.53
CA ASN A 150 -1.85 14.65 3.42
C ASN A 150 -2.44 13.46 2.68
N ILE A 151 -2.89 12.48 3.44
CA ILE A 151 -3.63 11.31 2.93
C ILE A 151 -5.04 11.39 3.49
N ALA A 152 -5.98 11.85 2.67
CA ALA A 152 -7.37 12.15 3.03
C ALA A 152 -7.46 13.06 4.27
N GLY A 153 -6.75 14.19 4.23
CA GLY A 153 -6.64 15.13 5.35
C GLY A 153 -5.85 14.66 6.56
N LEU A 154 -5.31 13.43 6.58
CA LEU A 154 -4.54 12.89 7.70
C LEU A 154 -3.03 12.96 7.46
N GLU A 155 -2.28 13.16 8.54
CA GLU A 155 -0.82 13.14 8.51
C GLU A 155 -0.28 11.72 8.21
N PRO A 156 0.47 11.52 7.11
CA PRO A 156 0.99 10.22 6.74
C PRO A 156 2.25 9.85 7.55
N MET A 157 2.14 8.80 8.37
CA MET A 157 3.18 8.41 9.32
C MET A 157 4.06 7.27 8.82
N ASN A 158 3.49 6.09 8.56
CA ASN A 158 4.26 4.92 8.15
C ASN A 158 3.61 4.21 6.96
N PHE A 159 4.37 3.95 5.91
CA PHE A 159 3.99 3.06 4.82
C PHE A 159 4.89 1.83 4.86
N ILE A 160 4.33 0.70 5.30
CA ILE A 160 5.06 -0.54 5.53
C ILE A 160 4.56 -1.60 4.56
N THR A 161 5.48 -2.28 3.87
CA THR A 161 5.13 -3.40 2.99
C THR A 161 5.95 -4.64 3.29
N LEU A 162 5.29 -5.80 3.26
CA LEU A 162 5.86 -7.11 3.58
C LEU A 162 5.74 -8.01 2.35
N ALA A 163 6.87 -8.48 1.79
CA ALA A 163 6.93 -9.36 0.62
C ALA A 163 6.12 -8.86 -0.59
N SER A 164 6.04 -7.53 -0.78
CA SER A 164 5.25 -6.91 -1.86
C SER A 164 6.03 -6.82 -3.17
N PRO A 165 5.49 -7.32 -4.30
CA PRO A 165 6.18 -7.30 -5.60
C PRO A 165 6.03 -5.92 -6.27
N HIS A 166 6.64 -4.88 -5.71
CA HIS A 166 6.52 -3.49 -6.19
C HIS A 166 6.94 -3.27 -7.65
N LEU A 167 7.84 -4.12 -8.17
CA LEU A 167 8.31 -4.09 -9.56
C LEU A 167 7.59 -5.11 -10.46
N GLY A 168 6.58 -5.79 -9.93
CA GLY A 168 6.00 -6.97 -10.56
C GLY A 168 6.94 -8.18 -10.48
N SER A 169 6.44 -9.29 -10.99
CA SER A 169 7.16 -10.54 -11.13
C SER A 169 7.25 -10.87 -12.61
N ARG A 170 8.22 -10.30 -13.32
CA ARG A 170 8.49 -10.74 -14.69
C ARG A 170 9.09 -12.15 -14.61
N TRP A 171 8.27 -13.17 -14.87
CA TRP A 171 8.68 -14.57 -14.83
C TRP A 171 9.59 -14.88 -16.02
N HIS A 172 10.85 -14.43 -15.93
CA HIS A 172 11.88 -14.76 -16.90
C HIS A 172 13.05 -15.40 -16.15
N ARG A 173 13.24 -16.71 -16.33
CA ARG A 173 14.42 -17.53 -15.96
C ARG A 173 14.90 -17.59 -14.51
N GLN A 174 14.31 -16.90 -13.52
CA GLN A 174 14.82 -16.89 -12.14
C GLN A 174 14.25 -17.95 -11.18
N VAL A 175 13.87 -19.12 -11.70
CA VAL A 175 13.63 -20.33 -10.88
C VAL A 175 14.47 -21.50 -11.41
N PRO A 176 15.69 -21.72 -10.89
CA PRO A 176 16.46 -22.91 -11.19
C PRO A 176 15.96 -24.13 -10.38
N LEU A 177 14.65 -24.50 -10.45
CA LEU A 177 14.21 -25.84 -9.96
C LEU A 177 13.78 -26.71 -11.13
N PHE A 178 13.37 -26.12 -12.25
CA PHE A 178 12.58 -26.85 -13.24
C PHE A 178 13.19 -26.81 -14.64
N HIS A 179 14.53 -26.75 -14.72
CA HIS A 179 15.33 -27.12 -15.90
C HIS A 179 14.88 -26.52 -17.25
N GLY A 180 14.31 -25.31 -17.28
CA GLY A 180 13.99 -24.63 -18.55
C GLY A 180 12.93 -25.30 -19.42
N SER A 181 11.99 -26.06 -18.84
CA SER A 181 10.94 -26.71 -19.63
C SER A 181 9.85 -25.73 -20.11
N HIS A 182 9.76 -25.56 -21.43
CA HIS A 182 8.82 -24.70 -22.15
C HIS A 182 7.33 -25.00 -21.86
N VAL A 183 7.04 -26.19 -21.31
CA VAL A 183 5.69 -26.65 -20.93
C VAL A 183 5.24 -26.02 -19.63
N LEU A 184 6.11 -25.92 -18.63
CA LEU A 184 5.77 -25.36 -17.33
C LEU A 184 5.61 -23.83 -17.41
N GLU A 185 6.37 -23.16 -18.28
CA GLU A 185 6.15 -21.75 -18.63
C GLU A 185 4.79 -21.52 -19.28
N LYS A 186 4.34 -22.41 -20.18
CA LYS A 186 2.97 -22.36 -20.72
C LYS A 186 1.90 -22.60 -19.65
N VAL A 187 2.17 -23.46 -18.66
CA VAL A 187 1.25 -23.68 -17.53
C VAL A 187 1.23 -22.47 -16.60
N ALA A 188 2.37 -21.83 -16.31
CA ALA A 188 2.44 -20.62 -15.49
C ALA A 188 1.80 -19.40 -16.17
N ALA A 189 1.99 -19.25 -17.49
CA ALA A 189 1.26 -18.26 -18.28
C ALA A 189 -0.26 -18.54 -18.28
N ARG A 190 -0.66 -19.82 -18.27
CA ARG A 190 -2.07 -20.21 -18.08
C ARG A 190 -2.56 -19.93 -16.66
N THR A 191 -1.77 -20.16 -15.61
CA THR A 191 -2.15 -19.84 -14.21
C THR A 191 -2.31 -18.33 -13.98
N SER A 192 -1.54 -17.49 -14.67
CA SER A 192 -1.76 -16.04 -14.69
C SER A 192 -3.15 -15.65 -15.19
N TRP A 193 -3.76 -16.41 -16.12
CA TRP A 193 -5.14 -16.17 -16.55
C TRP A 193 -6.11 -16.37 -15.38
N PHE A 194 -5.90 -17.39 -14.56
CA PHE A 194 -6.73 -17.68 -13.38
C PHE A 194 -6.61 -16.62 -12.28
N LEU A 195 -5.56 -15.78 -12.31
CA LEU A 195 -5.40 -14.62 -11.41
C LEU A 195 -6.08 -13.35 -11.96
N GLY A 196 -6.86 -13.48 -13.03
CA GLY A 196 -7.66 -12.41 -13.60
C GLY A 196 -6.83 -11.22 -14.07
N ARG A 197 -7.30 -10.02 -13.75
CA ARG A 197 -6.65 -8.76 -14.12
C ARG A 197 -5.46 -8.45 -13.21
N THR A 198 -5.51 -8.86 -11.94
CA THR A 198 -4.38 -8.78 -11.01
C THR A 198 -3.16 -9.54 -11.52
N GLY A 199 -3.34 -10.74 -12.08
CA GLY A 199 -2.27 -11.49 -12.73
C GLY A 199 -1.58 -10.67 -13.82
N LYS A 200 -2.36 -10.05 -14.71
CA LYS A 200 -1.81 -9.23 -15.80
C LYS A 200 -0.95 -8.07 -15.29
N HIS A 201 -1.39 -7.42 -14.21
CA HIS A 201 -0.66 -6.32 -13.56
C HIS A 201 0.66 -6.82 -12.94
N LEU A 202 0.63 -7.94 -12.20
CA LEU A 202 1.81 -8.53 -11.57
C LEU A 202 2.87 -8.95 -12.61
N PHE A 203 2.45 -9.47 -13.75
CA PHE A 203 3.35 -9.91 -14.83
C PHE A 203 3.73 -8.79 -15.83
N LEU A 204 3.27 -7.55 -15.60
CA LEU A 204 3.53 -6.41 -16.50
C LEU A 204 3.02 -6.63 -17.93
N THR A 205 1.88 -7.31 -18.08
CA THR A 205 1.27 -7.67 -19.38
C THR A 205 0.02 -6.85 -19.70
N ASP A 206 -0.25 -5.83 -18.90
CA ASP A 206 -1.43 -4.95 -18.98
C ASP A 206 -1.18 -3.65 -19.77
N GLY A 207 0.02 -3.46 -20.31
CA GLY A 207 0.31 -2.33 -21.21
C GLY A 207 -0.57 -2.38 -22.47
N LYS A 208 -1.38 -1.33 -22.68
CA LYS A 208 -2.29 -1.17 -23.83
C LYS A 208 -2.34 0.31 -24.25
N ASP A 209 -2.65 0.54 -25.52
CA ASP A 209 -2.95 1.88 -26.06
C ASP A 209 -1.86 2.92 -25.77
N GLY A 210 -0.60 2.50 -25.87
CA GLY A 210 0.58 3.34 -25.61
C GLY A 210 0.87 3.61 -24.12
N LYS A 211 0.03 3.14 -23.19
CA LYS A 211 0.26 3.30 -21.74
C LYS A 211 1.12 2.16 -21.20
N PRO A 212 2.15 2.47 -20.37
CA PRO A 212 2.93 1.43 -19.73
C PRO A 212 2.11 0.62 -18.71
N PRO A 213 2.54 -0.60 -18.35
CA PRO A 213 1.95 -1.40 -17.28
C PRO A 213 1.72 -0.61 -15.99
N ILE A 214 0.64 -0.89 -15.26
CA ILE A 214 0.26 -0.12 -14.07
C ILE A 214 1.36 -0.04 -13.01
N LEU A 215 2.10 -1.12 -12.78
CA LEU A 215 3.18 -1.11 -11.77
C LEU A 215 4.32 -0.19 -12.17
N LEU A 216 4.58 -0.06 -13.47
CA LEU A 216 5.54 0.92 -13.98
C LEU A 216 4.99 2.34 -13.86
N ARG A 217 3.70 2.55 -14.14
CA ARG A 217 3.04 3.85 -13.91
C ARG A 217 3.10 4.30 -12.45
N MET A 218 3.04 3.35 -11.51
CA MET A 218 3.15 3.64 -10.08
C MET A 218 4.56 4.03 -9.62
N ALA A 219 5.57 3.88 -10.47
CA ALA A 219 6.97 4.25 -10.20
C ALA A 219 7.27 5.73 -10.47
N SER A 220 6.31 6.49 -11.00
CA SER A 220 6.44 7.90 -11.32
C SER A 220 5.13 8.63 -11.03
N ASP A 221 5.19 9.95 -10.86
CA ASP A 221 3.99 10.78 -10.84
C ASP A 221 3.45 10.96 -12.26
N CYS A 222 2.14 10.77 -12.42
CA CYS A 222 1.42 11.02 -13.66
C CYS A 222 0.58 12.31 -13.52
N GLU A 223 -0.06 12.75 -14.60
CA GLU A 223 -1.05 13.84 -14.53
C GLU A 223 -2.23 13.45 -13.63
N ASP A 224 -2.76 12.23 -13.80
CA ASP A 224 -3.95 11.77 -13.07
C ASP A 224 -3.69 11.44 -11.59
N LEU A 225 -2.51 10.87 -11.27
CA LEU A 225 -2.20 10.34 -9.94
C LEU A 225 -0.72 10.53 -9.58
N LYS A 226 -0.49 11.02 -8.37
CA LYS A 226 0.85 11.34 -7.84
C LYS A 226 1.36 10.23 -6.93
N PHE A 227 1.73 9.07 -7.50
CA PHE A 227 2.14 7.89 -6.73
C PHE A 227 3.41 8.09 -5.89
N MET A 228 4.41 8.77 -6.44
CA MET A 228 5.69 9.02 -5.77
C MET A 228 5.57 10.15 -4.77
N SER A 229 4.88 11.24 -5.11
CA SER A 229 4.59 12.31 -4.13
C SER A 229 3.79 11.78 -2.94
N ALA A 230 2.75 10.97 -3.18
CA ALA A 230 1.97 10.34 -2.12
C ALA A 230 2.80 9.42 -1.24
N LEU A 231 3.77 8.70 -1.81
CA LEU A 231 4.66 7.83 -1.05
C LEU A 231 5.69 8.65 -0.26
N GLN A 232 6.22 9.72 -0.85
CA GLN A 232 7.22 10.61 -0.24
C GLN A 232 6.68 11.39 0.96
N SER A 233 5.39 11.69 0.98
CA SER A 233 4.76 12.39 2.11
C SER A 233 4.84 11.61 3.43
N PHE A 234 4.85 10.27 3.38
CA PHE A 234 4.97 9.43 4.57
C PHE A 234 6.27 9.69 5.32
N ARG A 235 6.18 9.94 6.64
CA ARG A 235 7.38 10.12 7.49
C ARG A 235 8.33 8.93 7.45
N ARG A 236 7.81 7.70 7.33
CA ARG A 236 8.60 6.47 7.19
C ARG A 236 8.06 5.59 6.09
N ARG A 237 8.94 5.08 5.23
CA ARG A 237 8.66 4.07 4.21
C ARG A 237 9.53 2.85 4.52
N VAL A 238 8.93 1.70 4.76
CA VAL A 238 9.65 0.48 5.15
C VAL A 238 9.24 -0.68 4.26
N VAL A 239 10.23 -1.40 3.74
CA VAL A 239 10.02 -2.61 2.95
C VAL A 239 10.72 -3.75 3.65
N TYR A 240 9.95 -4.77 4.04
CA TYR A 240 10.48 -6.05 4.48
C TYR A 240 10.35 -7.04 3.32
N ALA A 241 11.49 -7.48 2.81
CA ALA A 241 11.59 -8.47 1.74
C ALA A 241 12.55 -9.58 2.19
N ASN A 242 12.26 -10.82 1.81
CA ASN A 242 13.18 -11.91 2.09
C ASN A 242 14.31 -11.89 1.05
N ALA A 243 15.57 -11.79 1.50
CA ALA A 243 16.74 -11.56 0.63
C ALA A 243 17.56 -12.82 0.33
N SER A 244 17.36 -13.92 1.08
CA SER A 244 18.14 -15.16 0.92
C SER A 244 17.22 -16.39 0.90
N PHE A 245 17.39 -17.22 -0.12
CA PHE A 245 16.69 -18.51 -0.36
C PHE A 245 15.20 -18.50 -0.74
N ASP A 246 14.62 -17.34 -1.07
CA ASP A 246 13.27 -17.28 -1.65
C ASP A 246 13.29 -17.09 -3.17
N ARG A 247 12.55 -17.94 -3.85
CA ARG A 247 12.22 -17.78 -5.26
C ARG A 247 11.23 -16.63 -5.38
N ILE A 248 11.66 -15.59 -6.10
CA ILE A 248 10.94 -14.38 -6.47
C ILE A 248 10.66 -13.44 -5.29
N LEU A 249 11.67 -12.63 -4.98
CA LEU A 249 11.49 -11.20 -4.68
C LEU A 249 12.58 -10.44 -5.46
N LEU A 250 12.21 -9.87 -6.60
CA LEU A 250 13.12 -9.03 -7.39
C LEU A 250 13.19 -7.64 -6.75
N SER A 251 14.32 -7.41 -6.08
CA SER A 251 15.00 -6.14 -5.74
C SER A 251 14.19 -5.02 -5.08
N CYS A 252 14.57 -4.72 -3.84
CA CYS A 252 14.29 -3.46 -3.16
C CYS A 252 14.75 -2.25 -4.00
N ILE A 253 13.90 -1.26 -4.17
CA ILE A 253 14.36 0.11 -4.41
C ILE A 253 14.57 0.73 -3.03
N TYR A 254 15.82 1.05 -2.71
CA TYR A 254 16.15 2.05 -1.70
C TYR A 254 15.67 3.40 -2.25
N ILE A 255 14.59 3.94 -1.70
CA ILE A 255 14.22 5.34 -1.92
C ILE A 255 14.58 6.05 -0.62
N SER A 256 15.82 6.54 -0.56
CA SER A 256 16.23 7.59 0.37
C SER A 256 15.35 8.81 0.14
#